data_AF-A8UPT0-F1
#
_entry.id   AF-A8UPT0-F1
#
_cell.length_a   1.000
_cell.length_b   1.000
_cell.length_c   1.000
_cell.angle_alpha   90.00
_cell.angle_beta   90.00
_cell.angle_gamma   90.00
#
_symmetry.space_group_name_H-M   'P 1'
#
loop_
_entity.id
_entity.type
_entity.pdbx_description
1 polymer ?
#
loop_
_entity_poly.entity_id
_entity_poly.type
_entity_poly.pdbx_seq_one_letter_code
_entity_poly.pdbx_strand_id
1 'polypeptide(L)'
;MSCAGKNKSRTATQEPENLIAILDTIWQKEQTPIRLRDSLIRIYGAESKEADVYQKEYRKNHAINIIKIKEILDTQNWPDTTIIGEQGNLTICNVLQHADLETREHYIPLMKQAVLEKKLEPRFLVRAEDRIATDKGELQIYGGQMKYYPETKSFNVWPVFDPVNIDKRRKEIGLEPIAVFLKNRFDFDWDLEEQLKRSEKFERLRLQKNSIICSEKNCEGTYQGKEFINGDDIAHQFSNTMSTKVGNQLKAFYKSGKYSKVDFINIEMTTEAMDSGRVKYYLKIPFIKVEQKCEAYTSFDHVGGWNHTPALQERKDQLKGALMQGHQLNISDLKTTKEGLQEYWIQWKNKVTQAECE
;
A
#
# COMPACT_ATOMS: atom_id res chain seq x y z
N MET A 1 -41.19 -18.89 -54.95
CA MET A 1 -41.34 -17.42 -55.03
C MET A 1 -41.93 -16.97 -53.69
N SER A 2 -41.11 -16.43 -52.78
CA SER A 2 -41.03 -14.98 -52.41
C SER A 2 -42.36 -14.48 -51.80
N CYS A 3 -42.47 -13.86 -50.62
CA CYS A 3 -41.62 -12.98 -49.81
C CYS A 3 -41.98 -13.21 -48.31
N ALA A 4 -41.08 -13.36 -47.33
CA ALA A 4 -40.14 -12.39 -46.75
C ALA A 4 -40.80 -11.13 -46.14
N GLY A 5 -41.42 -11.27 -44.96
CA GLY A 5 -41.73 -10.16 -44.06
C GLY A 5 -40.59 -9.94 -43.07
N LYS A 6 -39.67 -9.01 -43.37
CA LYS A 6 -38.63 -8.58 -42.43
C LYS A 6 -39.21 -7.55 -41.45
N ASN A 7 -39.45 -7.97 -40.21
CA ASN A 7 -39.57 -7.04 -39.09
C ASN A 7 -38.18 -6.46 -38.79
N LYS A 8 -37.86 -5.30 -39.37
CA LYS A 8 -36.74 -4.47 -38.90
C LYS A 8 -37.19 -3.78 -37.62
N SER A 9 -36.81 -4.37 -36.48
CA SER A 9 -36.70 -3.62 -35.23
C SER A 9 -35.72 -2.47 -35.46
N ARG A 10 -36.23 -1.23 -35.39
CA ARG A 10 -35.40 -0.02 -35.32
C ARG A 10 -34.67 -0.08 -33.98
N THR A 11 -33.38 -0.37 -34.01
CA THR A 11 -32.49 0.03 -32.91
C THR A 11 -32.54 1.55 -32.82
N ALA A 12 -33.03 2.05 -31.69
CA ALA A 12 -32.96 3.45 -31.34
C ALA A 12 -31.48 3.84 -31.29
N THR A 13 -31.04 4.66 -32.24
CA THR A 13 -29.78 5.36 -32.17
C THR A 13 -29.89 6.36 -31.02
N GLN A 14 -29.30 6.02 -29.86
CA GLN A 14 -29.05 6.99 -28.79
C GLN A 14 -28.28 8.16 -29.42
N GLU A 15 -28.79 9.38 -29.27
CA GLU A 15 -28.02 10.58 -29.58
C GLU A 15 -26.69 10.51 -28.81
N PRO A 16 -25.56 10.94 -29.41
CA PRO A 16 -24.28 10.94 -28.73
C PRO A 16 -24.44 11.73 -27.43
N GLU A 17 -24.22 11.04 -26.32
CA GLU A 17 -24.42 11.58 -24.99
C GLU A 17 -23.56 12.83 -24.83
N ASN A 18 -24.18 13.97 -24.46
CA ASN A 18 -23.44 15.22 -24.30
C ASN A 18 -22.63 15.17 -23.00
N LEU A 19 -21.43 14.58 -23.07
CA LEU A 19 -20.53 14.39 -21.94
C LEU A 19 -20.13 15.72 -21.29
N ILE A 20 -20.08 16.82 -22.03
CA ILE A 20 -19.82 18.16 -21.47
C ILE A 20 -20.92 18.51 -20.46
N ALA A 21 -22.19 18.44 -20.87
CA ALA A 21 -23.32 18.77 -19.99
C ALA A 21 -23.39 17.85 -18.75
N ILE A 22 -23.04 16.58 -18.92
CA ILE A 22 -22.97 15.61 -17.81
C ILE A 22 -21.87 16.00 -16.82
N LEU A 23 -20.65 16.26 -17.31
CA LEU A 23 -19.51 16.61 -16.47
C LEU A 23 -19.69 17.97 -15.80
N ASP A 24 -20.34 18.94 -16.45
CA ASP A 24 -20.70 20.21 -15.83
C ASP A 24 -21.70 20.02 -14.67
N THR A 25 -22.69 19.15 -14.87
CA THR A 25 -23.65 18.81 -13.82
C THR A 25 -22.96 18.12 -12.64
N ILE A 26 -22.04 17.18 -12.93
CA ILE A 26 -21.24 16.51 -11.91
C ILE A 26 -20.40 17.54 -11.15
N TRP A 27 -19.70 18.44 -11.85
CA TRP A 27 -18.91 19.51 -11.23
C TRP A 27 -19.72 20.35 -10.25
N GLN A 28 -20.90 20.81 -10.67
CA GLN A 28 -21.76 21.63 -9.81
C GLN A 28 -22.21 20.87 -8.57
N LYS A 29 -22.68 19.63 -8.73
CA LYS A 29 -23.12 18.79 -7.60
C LYS A 29 -21.98 18.39 -6.67
N GLU A 30 -20.77 18.26 -7.19
CA GLU A 30 -19.58 17.92 -6.42
C GLU A 30 -19.06 19.14 -5.64
N GLN A 31 -18.81 20.25 -6.34
CA GLN A 31 -18.00 21.35 -5.81
C GLN A 31 -18.83 22.41 -5.07
N THR A 32 -20.09 22.63 -5.43
CA THR A 32 -20.91 23.66 -4.78
C THR A 32 -21.14 23.36 -3.29
N PRO A 33 -21.52 22.13 -2.87
CA PRO A 33 -21.63 21.80 -1.46
C PRO A 33 -20.29 21.91 -0.72
N ILE A 34 -19.17 21.55 -1.35
CA ILE A 34 -17.82 21.70 -0.75
C ILE A 34 -17.53 23.18 -0.45
N ARG A 35 -17.75 24.07 -1.42
CA ARG A 35 -17.49 25.51 -1.25
C ARG A 35 -18.35 26.12 -0.15
N LEU A 36 -19.64 25.76 -0.10
CA LEU A 36 -20.57 26.23 0.92
C LEU A 36 -20.19 25.70 2.30
N ARG A 37 -19.88 24.40 2.42
CA ARG A 37 -19.35 23.79 3.63
C ARG A 37 -18.11 24.56 4.12
N ASP A 38 -17.11 24.74 3.26
CA ASP A 38 -15.85 25.38 3.64
C ASP A 38 -16.05 26.83 4.09
N SER A 39 -17.00 27.56 3.49
CA SER A 39 -17.39 28.89 3.94
C SER A 39 -18.02 28.87 5.33
N LEU A 40 -18.91 27.91 5.61
CA LEU A 40 -19.57 27.80 6.89
C LEU A 40 -18.64 27.30 7.99
N ILE A 41 -17.67 26.44 7.66
CA ILE A 41 -16.60 26.03 8.58
C ILE A 41 -15.81 27.26 9.06
N ARG A 42 -15.52 28.22 8.16
CA ARG A 42 -14.80 29.46 8.54
C ARG A 42 -15.63 30.37 9.45
N ILE A 43 -16.95 30.38 9.31
CA ILE A 43 -17.85 31.27 10.06
C ILE A 43 -18.23 30.67 11.42
N TYR A 44 -18.64 29.40 11.43
CA TYR A 44 -19.27 28.73 12.58
C TYR A 44 -18.43 27.59 13.18
N GLY A 45 -17.32 27.22 12.54
CA GLY A 45 -16.47 26.10 12.97
C GLY A 45 -16.80 24.78 12.26
N ALA A 46 -15.83 23.86 12.30
CA ALA A 46 -15.87 22.59 11.57
C ALA A 46 -17.00 21.63 12.01
N GLU A 47 -17.45 21.75 13.27
CA GLU A 47 -18.47 20.89 13.89
C GLU A 47 -19.88 21.51 13.83
N SER A 48 -20.05 22.61 13.11
CA SER A 48 -21.34 23.32 13.01
C SER A 48 -22.39 22.51 12.25
N LYS A 49 -23.65 22.62 12.67
CA LYS A 49 -24.79 21.96 12.00
C LYS A 49 -24.95 22.50 10.58
N GLU A 50 -24.64 23.78 10.38
CA GLU A 50 -24.66 24.49 9.12
C GLU A 50 -23.67 23.87 8.11
N ALA A 51 -22.42 23.61 8.54
CA ALA A 51 -21.44 22.94 7.69
C ALA A 51 -21.82 21.46 7.43
N ASP A 52 -22.38 20.76 8.43
CA ASP A 52 -22.75 19.35 8.33
C ASP A 52 -23.83 19.09 7.27
N VAL A 53 -24.78 20.02 7.06
CA VAL A 53 -25.79 19.94 5.99
C VAL A 53 -25.13 19.74 4.62
N TYR A 54 -24.19 20.61 4.27
CA TYR A 54 -23.51 20.55 2.97
C TYR A 54 -22.48 19.41 2.90
N GLN A 55 -21.90 19.02 4.04
CA GLN A 55 -21.05 17.84 4.12
C GLN A 55 -21.82 16.55 3.79
N LYS A 56 -23.07 16.42 4.26
CA LYS A 56 -23.97 15.30 3.93
C LYS A 56 -24.41 15.34 2.48
N GLU A 57 -24.75 16.52 1.97
CA GLU A 57 -25.11 16.70 0.56
C GLU A 57 -23.95 16.29 -0.37
N TYR A 58 -22.74 16.77 -0.10
CA TYR A 58 -21.54 16.37 -0.81
C TYR A 58 -21.37 14.84 -0.83
N ARG A 59 -21.47 14.16 0.33
CA ARG A 59 -21.29 12.70 0.40
C ARG A 59 -22.30 11.95 -0.47
N LYS A 60 -23.57 12.38 -0.44
CA LYS A 60 -24.62 11.81 -1.28
C LYS A 60 -24.33 12.02 -2.77
N ASN A 61 -23.93 13.24 -3.15
CA ASN A 61 -23.62 13.58 -4.53
C ASN A 61 -22.38 12.81 -5.02
N HIS A 62 -21.32 12.76 -4.23
CA HIS A 62 -20.09 12.05 -4.55
C HIS A 62 -20.33 10.55 -4.82
N ALA A 63 -21.14 9.89 -3.99
CA ALA A 63 -21.49 8.48 -4.18
C ALA A 63 -22.19 8.20 -5.52
N ILE A 64 -22.96 9.15 -6.03
CA ILE A 64 -23.62 9.05 -7.34
C ILE A 64 -22.64 9.44 -8.46
N ASN A 65 -21.88 10.51 -8.26
CA ASN A 65 -20.96 11.06 -9.25
C ASN A 65 -19.83 10.07 -9.57
N ILE A 66 -19.28 9.39 -8.55
CA ILE A 66 -18.22 8.39 -8.79
C ILE A 66 -18.70 7.25 -9.68
N ILE A 67 -19.94 6.79 -9.54
CA ILE A 67 -20.52 5.73 -10.40
C ILE A 67 -20.56 6.19 -11.86
N LYS A 68 -20.99 7.43 -12.10
CA LYS A 68 -21.04 8.01 -13.46
C LYS A 68 -19.65 8.18 -14.06
N ILE A 69 -18.68 8.63 -13.26
CA ILE A 69 -17.30 8.75 -13.72
C ILE A 69 -16.72 7.37 -14.09
N LYS A 70 -16.98 6.34 -13.27
CA LYS A 70 -16.57 4.97 -13.58
C LYS A 70 -17.18 4.51 -14.91
N GLU A 71 -18.49 4.69 -15.10
CA GLU A 71 -19.17 4.34 -16.35
C GLU A 71 -18.56 5.04 -17.58
N ILE A 72 -18.23 6.33 -17.49
CA ILE A 72 -17.56 7.07 -18.58
C ILE A 72 -16.18 6.46 -18.89
N LEU A 73 -15.35 6.22 -17.87
CA LEU A 73 -13.99 5.74 -18.05
C LEU A 73 -13.94 4.28 -18.52
N ASP A 74 -14.84 3.43 -18.02
CA ASP A 74 -14.87 2.01 -18.35
C ASP A 74 -15.43 1.76 -19.76
N THR A 75 -16.26 2.67 -20.28
CA THR A 75 -16.84 2.54 -21.63
C THR A 75 -15.98 3.16 -22.73
N GLN A 76 -15.31 4.29 -22.45
CA GLN A 76 -14.65 5.10 -23.49
C GLN A 76 -13.14 5.26 -23.28
N ASN A 77 -12.55 4.57 -22.30
CA ASN A 77 -11.23 4.92 -21.76
C ASN A 77 -11.21 6.40 -21.33
N TRP A 78 -10.04 7.04 -21.28
CA TRP A 78 -9.96 8.47 -20.98
C TRP A 78 -10.47 9.30 -22.17
N PRO A 79 -11.57 10.06 -22.04
CA PRO A 79 -12.12 10.81 -23.15
C PRO A 79 -11.21 11.95 -23.58
N ASP A 80 -11.22 12.30 -24.87
CA ASP A 80 -10.47 13.45 -25.37
C ASP A 80 -11.12 14.76 -24.91
N THR A 81 -10.30 15.78 -24.66
CA THR A 81 -10.72 17.16 -24.40
C THR A 81 -11.71 17.73 -25.43
N THR A 82 -11.67 17.30 -26.69
CA THR A 82 -12.66 17.72 -27.70
C THR A 82 -14.08 17.20 -27.42
N ILE A 83 -14.20 16.14 -26.62
CA ILE A 83 -15.47 15.49 -26.25
C ILE A 83 -15.96 15.99 -24.89
N ILE A 84 -15.06 16.23 -23.94
CA ILE A 84 -15.40 16.58 -22.55
C ILE A 84 -15.18 18.06 -22.20
N GLY A 85 -14.64 18.85 -23.13
CA GLY A 85 -14.28 20.25 -22.91
C GLY A 85 -13.09 20.44 -21.96
N GLU A 86 -12.65 21.68 -21.80
CA GLU A 86 -11.51 22.04 -20.95
C GLU A 86 -11.74 21.69 -19.47
N GLN A 87 -13.00 21.80 -19.01
CA GLN A 87 -13.40 21.51 -17.64
C GLN A 87 -13.49 20.00 -17.35
N GLY A 88 -13.65 19.16 -18.37
CA GLY A 88 -13.95 17.73 -18.20
C GLY A 88 -12.89 16.98 -17.40
N ASN A 89 -11.61 17.18 -17.75
CA ASN A 89 -10.47 16.59 -17.02
C ASN A 89 -10.47 17.01 -15.55
N LEU A 90 -10.75 18.29 -15.28
CA LEU A 90 -10.80 18.82 -13.92
C LEU A 90 -11.94 18.18 -13.11
N THR A 91 -13.10 17.97 -13.73
CA THR A 91 -14.24 17.29 -13.10
C THR A 91 -13.91 15.82 -12.79
N ILE A 92 -13.50 15.04 -13.79
CA ILE A 92 -13.16 13.62 -13.64
C ILE A 92 -12.12 13.45 -12.53
N CYS A 93 -11.04 14.23 -12.59
CA CYS A 93 -9.94 14.10 -11.66
C CYS A 93 -10.29 14.54 -10.23
N ASN A 94 -11.16 15.52 -10.02
CA ASN A 94 -11.59 15.90 -8.67
C ASN A 94 -12.47 14.82 -8.04
N VAL A 95 -13.40 14.24 -8.80
CA VAL A 95 -14.22 13.12 -8.32
C VAL A 95 -13.32 11.93 -7.97
N LEU A 96 -12.42 11.51 -8.88
CA LEU A 96 -11.48 10.41 -8.59
C LEU A 96 -10.62 10.67 -7.36
N GLN A 97 -10.15 11.90 -7.15
CA GLN A 97 -9.28 12.17 -6.01
C GLN A 97 -9.95 12.06 -4.63
N HIS A 98 -11.26 12.17 -4.59
CA HIS A 98 -12.06 12.02 -3.39
C HIS A 98 -12.63 10.60 -3.21
N ALA A 99 -12.43 9.72 -4.20
CA ALA A 99 -12.81 8.31 -4.10
C ALA A 99 -11.96 7.56 -3.06
N ASP A 100 -12.41 6.35 -2.73
CA ASP A 100 -11.64 5.40 -1.93
C ASP A 100 -10.27 5.08 -2.55
N LEU A 101 -9.40 4.46 -1.75
CA LEU A 101 -8.04 4.15 -2.17
C LEU A 101 -8.04 3.18 -3.36
N GLU A 102 -8.82 2.11 -3.29
CA GLU A 102 -8.91 1.06 -4.31
C GLU A 102 -9.29 1.63 -5.68
N THR A 103 -10.33 2.46 -5.74
CA THR A 103 -10.78 3.15 -6.95
C THR A 103 -9.68 4.03 -7.53
N ARG A 104 -8.95 4.78 -6.69
CA ARG A 104 -7.85 5.62 -7.17
C ARG A 104 -6.74 4.78 -7.79
N GLU A 105 -6.35 3.69 -7.14
CA GLU A 105 -5.31 2.79 -7.65
C GLU A 105 -5.72 2.14 -8.97
N HIS A 106 -6.97 1.70 -9.07
CA HIS A 106 -7.53 1.09 -10.28
C HIS A 106 -7.36 1.99 -11.51
N TYR A 107 -7.59 3.30 -11.38
CA TYR A 107 -7.50 4.24 -12.52
C TYR A 107 -6.11 4.85 -12.75
N ILE A 108 -5.09 4.61 -11.91
CA ILE A 108 -3.74 5.13 -12.15
C ILE A 108 -3.16 4.69 -13.50
N PRO A 109 -3.22 3.40 -13.91
CA PRO A 109 -2.74 2.98 -15.22
C PRO A 109 -3.42 3.72 -16.38
N LEU A 110 -4.74 3.94 -16.28
CA LEU A 110 -5.49 4.69 -17.29
C LEU A 110 -5.07 6.16 -17.33
N MET A 111 -4.87 6.81 -16.18
CA MET A 111 -4.36 8.19 -16.10
C MET A 111 -2.95 8.31 -16.71
N LYS A 112 -2.07 7.32 -16.48
CA LYS A 112 -0.73 7.28 -17.10
C LYS A 112 -0.83 7.23 -18.62
N GLN A 113 -1.69 6.35 -19.13
CA GLN A 113 -1.92 6.25 -20.57
C GLN A 113 -2.48 7.57 -21.13
N ALA A 114 -3.45 8.19 -20.46
CA ALA A 114 -4.03 9.45 -20.89
C ALA A 114 -3.02 10.61 -20.94
N VAL A 115 -2.05 10.64 -20.01
CA VAL A 115 -0.94 11.61 -20.04
C VAL A 115 -0.01 11.35 -21.22
N LEU A 116 0.35 10.09 -21.50
CA LEU A 116 1.18 9.72 -22.66
C LEU A 116 0.50 10.11 -23.98
N GLU A 117 -0.83 9.93 -24.05
CA GLU A 117 -1.67 10.32 -25.18
C GLU A 117 -1.98 11.82 -25.23
N LYS A 118 -1.49 12.62 -24.27
CA LYS A 118 -1.76 14.06 -24.11
C LYS A 118 -3.24 14.43 -23.93
N LYS A 119 -4.09 13.46 -23.57
CA LYS A 119 -5.50 13.68 -23.23
C LYS A 119 -5.69 14.22 -21.81
N LEU A 120 -4.70 14.00 -20.93
CA LEU A 120 -4.72 14.44 -19.54
C LEU A 120 -3.47 15.24 -19.20
N GLU A 121 -3.64 16.36 -18.50
CA GLU A 121 -2.50 17.11 -17.99
C GLU A 121 -1.77 16.34 -16.87
N PRO A 122 -0.43 16.23 -16.90
CA PRO A 122 0.37 15.52 -15.90
C PRO A 122 0.08 15.89 -14.44
N ARG A 123 -0.29 17.15 -14.18
CA ARG A 123 -0.59 17.65 -12.83
C ARG A 123 -1.71 16.88 -12.13
N PHE A 124 -2.64 16.29 -12.88
CA PHE A 124 -3.73 15.50 -12.30
C PHE A 124 -3.26 14.11 -11.88
N LEU A 125 -2.45 13.46 -12.73
CA LEU A 125 -1.84 12.17 -12.43
C LEU A 125 -0.98 12.23 -11.18
N VAL A 126 -0.02 13.16 -11.12
CA VAL A 126 0.92 13.24 -9.99
C VAL A 126 0.21 13.57 -8.67
N ARG A 127 -0.88 14.34 -8.74
CA ARG A 127 -1.69 14.66 -7.57
C ARG A 127 -2.40 13.41 -7.04
N ALA A 128 -2.87 12.53 -7.93
CA ALA A 128 -3.45 11.24 -7.56
C ALA A 128 -2.39 10.29 -6.99
N GLU A 129 -1.22 10.18 -7.63
CA GLU A 129 -0.11 9.33 -7.15
C GLU A 129 0.38 9.75 -5.76
N ASP A 130 0.63 11.04 -5.53
CA ASP A 130 1.04 11.53 -4.21
C ASP A 130 -0.07 11.34 -3.16
N ARG A 131 -1.35 11.51 -3.55
CA ARG A 131 -2.48 11.27 -2.64
C ARG A 131 -2.55 9.79 -2.23
N ILE A 132 -2.36 8.87 -3.16
CA ILE A 132 -2.26 7.42 -2.90
C ILE A 132 -1.09 7.16 -1.95
N ALA A 133 0.11 7.65 -2.27
CA ALA A 133 1.30 7.44 -1.44
C ALA A 133 1.09 7.93 0.01
N THR A 134 0.53 9.12 0.19
CA THR A 134 0.26 9.67 1.53
C THR A 134 -0.81 8.91 2.29
N ASP A 135 -1.89 8.46 1.65
CA ASP A 135 -2.90 7.60 2.31
C ASP A 135 -2.33 6.23 2.68
N LYS A 136 -1.39 5.73 1.89
CA LYS A 136 -0.61 4.53 2.16
C LYS A 136 0.45 4.74 3.25
N GLY A 137 0.68 5.95 3.74
CA GLY A 137 1.78 6.20 4.67
C GLY A 137 3.14 5.87 4.05
N GLU A 138 3.29 6.14 2.76
CA GLU A 138 4.53 6.04 1.98
C GLU A 138 5.08 7.43 1.68
N LEU A 139 6.34 7.51 1.26
CA LEU A 139 6.90 8.74 0.72
C LEU A 139 6.14 9.15 -0.56
N GLN A 140 5.79 10.43 -0.67
CA GLN A 140 5.21 10.95 -1.91
C GLN A 140 6.30 11.18 -2.97
N ILE A 141 5.93 11.20 -4.25
CA ILE A 141 6.90 11.17 -5.36
C ILE A 141 7.19 12.58 -5.90
N TYR A 142 6.15 13.41 -6.02
CA TYR A 142 6.22 14.73 -6.66
C TYR A 142 6.02 15.91 -5.70
N GLY A 143 5.76 15.65 -4.41
CA GLY A 143 5.73 16.68 -3.36
C GLY A 143 4.42 17.46 -3.24
N GLY A 144 3.35 17.02 -3.93
CA GLY A 144 2.10 17.77 -4.05
C GLY A 144 1.21 17.82 -2.79
N GLN A 145 1.49 16.98 -1.79
CA GLN A 145 0.64 16.79 -0.60
C GLN A 145 1.27 17.43 0.63
N MET A 146 0.44 18.17 1.36
CA MET A 146 0.75 18.71 2.68
C MET A 146 -0.13 18.04 3.74
N LYS A 147 0.39 17.92 4.95
CA LYS A 147 -0.34 17.42 6.12
C LYS A 147 -0.11 18.34 7.31
N TYR A 148 -1.08 18.35 8.22
CA TYR A 148 -0.94 19.00 9.51
C TYR A 148 -0.09 18.13 10.43
N TYR A 149 0.92 18.72 11.06
CA TYR A 149 1.82 18.07 12.01
C TYR A 149 1.51 18.56 13.42
N PRO A 150 0.92 17.73 14.29
CA PRO A 150 0.55 18.14 15.65
C PRO A 150 1.73 18.63 16.49
N GLU A 151 2.93 18.09 16.26
CA GLU A 151 4.15 18.40 17.03
C GLU A 151 4.61 19.84 16.80
N THR A 152 4.46 20.34 15.57
CA THR A 152 4.83 21.71 15.18
C THR A 152 3.63 22.63 15.06
N LYS A 153 2.41 22.09 15.20
CA LYS A 153 1.13 22.78 14.99
C LYS A 153 1.06 23.53 13.66
N SER A 154 1.66 22.97 12.61
CA SER A 154 1.77 23.61 11.30
C SER A 154 1.46 22.64 10.16
N PHE A 155 1.01 23.17 9.02
CA PHE A 155 0.98 22.42 7.77
C PHE A 155 2.37 22.42 7.16
N ASN A 156 2.82 21.27 6.69
CA ASN A 156 4.08 21.15 5.98
C ASN A 156 3.97 20.03 4.93
N VAL A 157 4.90 20.00 3.99
CA VAL A 157 4.96 19.00 2.93
C VAL A 157 5.20 17.61 3.54
N TRP A 158 4.45 16.63 3.05
CA TRP A 158 4.64 15.24 3.44
C TRP A 158 6.01 14.72 2.97
N PRO A 159 6.70 13.84 3.73
CA PRO A 159 7.94 13.19 3.33
C PRO A 159 8.01 12.77 1.85
N VAL A 160 9.10 13.10 1.18
CA VAL A 160 9.28 12.95 -0.27
C VAL A 160 10.33 11.88 -0.58
N PHE A 161 10.05 11.04 -1.57
CA PHE A 161 11.01 10.08 -2.10
C PHE A 161 12.12 10.81 -2.83
N ASP A 162 13.38 10.59 -2.43
CA ASP A 162 14.56 11.24 -3.02
C ASP A 162 14.36 12.75 -3.29
N PRO A 163 14.34 13.57 -2.22
CA PRO A 163 14.08 15.00 -2.32
C PRO A 163 15.09 15.75 -3.21
N VAL A 164 16.33 15.25 -3.32
CA VAL A 164 17.40 15.87 -4.12
C VAL A 164 17.03 15.88 -5.61
N ASN A 165 16.40 14.81 -6.10
CA ASN A 165 16.05 14.67 -7.51
C ASN A 165 14.58 15.01 -7.83
N ILE A 166 13.84 15.64 -6.91
CA ILE A 166 12.41 15.94 -7.13
C ILE A 166 12.17 16.81 -8.36
N ASP A 167 12.96 17.86 -8.56
CA ASP A 167 12.77 18.77 -9.70
C ASP A 167 13.15 18.12 -11.03
N LYS A 168 14.08 17.17 -11.02
CA LYS A 168 14.38 16.34 -12.19
C LYS A 168 13.13 15.54 -12.61
N ARG A 169 12.51 14.82 -11.66
CA ARG A 169 11.29 14.04 -11.93
C ARG A 169 10.11 14.92 -12.35
N ARG A 170 9.94 16.07 -11.70
CA ARG A 170 8.90 17.05 -12.05
C ARG A 170 9.10 17.59 -13.47
N LYS A 171 10.33 17.95 -13.84
CA LYS A 171 10.66 18.42 -15.18
C LYS A 171 10.42 17.35 -16.25
N GLU A 172 10.80 16.10 -15.99
CA GLU A 172 10.62 14.97 -16.94
C GLU A 172 9.16 14.76 -17.33
N ILE A 173 8.21 15.06 -16.43
CA ILE A 173 6.77 14.96 -16.69
C ILE A 173 6.10 16.32 -16.98
N GLY A 174 6.88 17.38 -17.21
CA GLY A 174 6.37 18.69 -17.63
C GLY A 174 5.79 19.56 -16.51
N LEU A 175 6.19 19.34 -15.27
CA LEU A 175 5.77 20.16 -14.12
C LEU A 175 6.81 21.23 -13.78
N GLU A 176 6.33 22.33 -13.20
CA GLU A 176 7.18 23.38 -12.62
C GLU A 176 7.99 22.86 -11.42
N PRO A 177 9.11 23.51 -11.04
CA PRO A 177 9.88 23.15 -9.85
C PRO A 177 9.03 23.15 -8.57
N ILE A 178 9.37 22.29 -7.61
CA ILE A 178 8.59 22.08 -6.38
C ILE A 178 8.43 23.37 -5.57
N ALA A 179 9.49 24.18 -5.48
CA ALA A 179 9.45 25.45 -4.75
C ALA A 179 8.40 26.41 -5.33
N VAL A 180 8.31 26.51 -6.67
CA VAL A 180 7.34 27.38 -7.34
C VAL A 180 5.92 26.87 -7.13
N PHE A 181 5.70 25.56 -7.27
CA PHE A 181 4.40 24.95 -7.03
C PHE A 181 3.90 25.16 -5.59
N LEU A 182 4.76 24.94 -4.59
CA LEU A 182 4.39 25.09 -3.19
C LEU A 182 4.11 26.55 -2.82
N LYS A 183 4.90 27.49 -3.37
CA LYS A 183 4.67 28.91 -3.18
C LYS A 183 3.33 29.34 -3.77
N ASN A 184 3.06 28.96 -5.02
CA ASN A 184 1.83 29.34 -5.72
C ASN A 184 0.58 28.74 -5.10
N ARG A 185 0.66 27.50 -4.60
CA ARG A 185 -0.52 26.76 -4.14
C ARG A 185 -0.81 26.92 -2.65
N PHE A 186 0.23 27.05 -1.83
CA PHE A 186 0.12 26.99 -0.37
C PHE A 186 0.82 28.16 0.34
N ASP A 187 1.43 29.09 -0.40
CA ASP A 187 2.32 30.11 0.15
C ASP A 187 3.41 29.51 1.06
N PHE A 188 4.00 28.39 0.61
CA PHE A 188 4.98 27.62 1.37
C PHE A 188 6.35 27.64 0.70
N ASP A 189 7.40 28.02 1.44
CA ASP A 189 8.77 28.06 0.95
C ASP A 189 9.44 26.68 1.13
N TRP A 190 9.95 26.11 0.02
CA TRP A 190 10.60 24.80 0.02
C TRP A 190 11.98 24.85 0.69
N ASP A 191 12.19 23.97 1.67
CA ASP A 191 13.48 23.73 2.32
C ASP A 191 13.94 22.28 2.06
N LEU A 192 15.00 22.12 1.26
CA LEU A 192 15.56 20.82 0.92
C LEU A 192 16.21 20.13 2.13
N GLU A 193 16.91 20.87 2.99
CA GLU A 193 17.61 20.30 4.14
C GLU A 193 16.60 19.78 5.17
N GLU A 194 15.54 20.55 5.41
CA GLU A 194 14.43 20.12 6.25
C GLU A 194 13.78 18.86 5.68
N GLN A 195 13.53 18.82 4.36
CA GLN A 195 12.86 17.69 3.71
C GLN A 195 13.71 16.42 3.68
N LEU A 196 15.03 16.53 3.58
CA LEU A 196 15.94 15.39 3.74
C LEU A 196 15.82 14.78 5.14
N LYS A 197 15.95 15.60 6.19
CA LYS A 197 15.83 15.16 7.59
C LYS A 197 14.46 14.55 7.88
N ARG A 198 13.40 15.17 7.35
CA ARG A 198 12.01 14.71 7.49
C ARG A 198 11.78 13.36 6.82
N SER A 199 12.24 13.20 5.59
CA SER A 199 12.03 11.98 4.81
C SER A 199 12.85 10.81 5.37
N GLU A 200 14.09 11.07 5.81
CA GLU A 200 14.91 10.08 6.51
C GLU A 200 14.27 9.63 7.84
N LYS A 201 13.84 10.60 8.68
CA LYS A 201 13.16 10.29 9.95
C LYS A 201 11.89 9.47 9.70
N PHE A 202 11.12 9.83 8.69
CA PHE A 202 9.89 9.12 8.32
C PHE A 202 10.17 7.67 7.93
N GLU A 203 11.11 7.42 7.01
CA GLU A 203 11.47 6.07 6.60
C GLU A 203 12.05 5.26 7.75
N ARG A 204 12.90 5.85 8.59
CA ARG A 204 13.43 5.18 9.77
C ARG A 204 12.31 4.73 10.72
N LEU A 205 11.33 5.59 10.98
CA LEU A 205 10.18 5.25 11.82
C LEU A 205 9.29 4.19 11.17
N ARG A 206 9.12 4.25 9.84
CA ARG A 206 8.38 3.25 9.06
C ARG A 206 9.06 1.88 9.14
N LEU A 207 10.37 1.82 8.98
CA LEU A 207 11.18 0.60 9.11
C LEU A 207 11.22 0.08 10.56
N GLN A 208 11.27 0.96 11.56
CA GLN A 208 11.17 0.57 12.97
C GLN A 208 9.82 -0.07 13.31
N LYS A 209 8.71 0.45 12.76
CA LYS A 209 7.40 -0.19 12.89
C LYS A 209 7.39 -1.61 12.31
N ASN A 210 8.23 -1.87 11.30
CA ASN A 210 8.42 -3.18 10.68
C ASN A 210 9.56 -4.00 11.32
N SER A 211 10.09 -3.58 12.48
CA SER A 211 11.20 -4.27 13.14
C SER A 211 10.74 -5.47 13.97
N ILE A 212 11.61 -6.47 14.06
CA ILE A 212 11.40 -7.69 14.85
C ILE A 212 12.21 -7.58 16.13
N ILE A 213 11.55 -7.78 17.26
CA ILE A 213 12.13 -7.75 18.60
C ILE A 213 12.19 -9.17 19.12
N CYS A 214 13.34 -9.58 19.64
CA CYS A 214 13.52 -10.88 20.29
C CYS A 214 13.78 -10.69 21.78
N SER A 215 13.16 -11.56 22.58
CA SER A 215 13.36 -11.69 24.01
C SER A 215 13.70 -13.15 24.36
N GLU A 216 13.83 -13.47 25.65
CA GLU A 216 13.95 -14.86 26.11
C GLU A 216 12.74 -15.73 25.79
N LYS A 217 11.57 -15.13 25.56
CA LYS A 217 10.30 -15.85 25.42
C LYS A 217 9.84 -16.05 23.98
N ASN A 218 10.16 -15.10 23.10
CA ASN A 218 9.75 -15.13 21.70
C ASN A 218 10.55 -14.12 20.87
N CYS A 219 10.43 -14.22 19.54
CA CYS A 219 10.62 -13.10 18.63
C CYS A 219 9.28 -12.69 18.04
N GLU A 220 9.00 -11.39 17.97
CA GLU A 220 7.75 -10.88 17.41
C GLU A 220 7.95 -9.57 16.64
N GLY A 221 7.04 -9.29 15.70
CA GLY A 221 7.01 -8.05 14.96
C GLY A 221 5.78 -7.94 14.07
N THR A 222 5.59 -6.77 13.47
CA THR A 222 4.52 -6.52 12.50
C THR A 222 5.07 -5.85 11.27
N TYR A 223 4.92 -6.42 10.10
CA TYR A 223 5.12 -5.72 8.84
C TYR A 223 3.85 -4.97 8.43
N GLN A 224 3.99 -3.71 8.04
CA GLN A 224 2.94 -2.93 7.38
C GLN A 224 3.52 -2.31 6.10
N GLY A 225 2.97 -2.72 4.96
CA GLY A 225 3.45 -2.25 3.66
C GLY A 225 2.75 -2.93 2.50
N LYS A 226 3.32 -2.79 1.30
CA LYS A 226 2.84 -3.50 0.12
C LYS A 226 3.02 -4.99 0.27
N GLU A 227 2.06 -5.75 -0.23
CA GLU A 227 2.14 -7.19 -0.34
C GLU A 227 3.14 -7.58 -1.43
N PHE A 228 2.93 -7.04 -2.63
CA PHE A 228 3.80 -7.25 -3.79
C PHE A 228 4.43 -5.96 -4.31
N ILE A 229 5.65 -6.04 -4.80
CA ILE A 229 6.28 -5.02 -5.65
C ILE A 229 6.83 -5.72 -6.89
N ASN A 230 6.35 -5.37 -8.08
CA ASN A 230 6.76 -5.97 -9.36
C ASN A 230 6.61 -7.51 -9.44
N GLY A 231 5.65 -8.08 -8.69
CA GLY A 231 5.44 -9.54 -8.61
C GLY A 231 6.27 -10.24 -7.53
N ASP A 232 7.21 -9.54 -6.88
CA ASP A 232 7.92 -10.07 -5.72
C ASP A 232 7.05 -9.94 -4.47
N ASP A 233 7.00 -11.02 -3.69
CA ASP A 233 6.31 -11.13 -2.41
C ASP A 233 7.11 -10.41 -1.30
N ILE A 234 6.86 -9.12 -1.15
CA ILE A 234 7.59 -8.27 -0.20
C ILE A 234 7.17 -8.56 1.23
N ALA A 235 5.90 -8.89 1.45
CA ALA A 235 5.43 -9.26 2.77
C ALA A 235 6.07 -10.57 3.25
N HIS A 236 6.36 -11.52 2.35
CA HIS A 236 7.11 -12.74 2.68
C HIS A 236 8.57 -12.46 3.06
N GLN A 237 9.18 -11.36 2.60
CA GLN A 237 10.50 -10.95 3.10
C GLN A 237 10.50 -10.70 4.61
N PHE A 238 9.33 -10.42 5.21
CA PHE A 238 9.19 -10.35 6.66
C PHE A 238 9.39 -11.72 7.34
N SER A 239 8.84 -12.80 6.78
CA SER A 239 9.08 -14.18 7.26
C SER A 239 10.56 -14.57 7.16
N ASN A 240 11.24 -14.16 6.08
CA ASN A 240 12.69 -14.37 5.91
C ASN A 240 13.50 -13.63 7.00
N THR A 241 13.12 -12.38 7.27
CA THR A 241 13.74 -11.56 8.31
C THR A 241 13.50 -12.15 9.71
N MET A 242 12.27 -12.62 9.98
CA MET A 242 11.93 -13.31 11.22
C MET A 242 12.79 -14.57 11.39
N SER A 243 12.90 -15.37 10.34
CA SER A 243 13.66 -16.62 10.38
C SER A 243 15.11 -16.39 10.75
N THR A 244 15.73 -15.37 10.15
CA THR A 244 17.09 -14.94 10.48
C THR A 244 17.21 -14.51 11.95
N LYS A 245 16.27 -13.70 12.46
CA LYS A 245 16.29 -13.21 13.86
C LYS A 245 16.12 -14.35 14.87
N VAL A 246 15.16 -15.23 14.63
CA VAL A 246 14.90 -16.43 15.45
C VAL A 246 16.12 -17.35 15.47
N GLY A 247 16.69 -17.66 14.30
CA GLY A 247 17.89 -18.50 14.21
C GLY A 247 19.10 -17.91 14.95
N ASN A 248 19.30 -16.60 14.84
CA ASN A 248 20.37 -15.91 15.59
C ASN A 248 20.12 -15.93 17.10
N GLN A 249 18.88 -15.73 17.54
CA GLN A 249 18.50 -15.77 18.94
C GLN A 249 18.72 -17.17 19.54
N LEU A 250 18.32 -18.24 18.84
CA LEU A 250 18.55 -19.62 19.26
C LEU A 250 20.04 -19.95 19.40
N LYS A 251 20.89 -19.48 18.46
CA LYS A 251 22.35 -19.63 18.57
C LYS A 251 22.91 -18.88 19.78
N ALA A 252 22.42 -17.67 20.05
CA ALA A 252 22.85 -16.89 21.22
C ALA A 252 22.44 -17.57 22.54
N PHE A 253 21.23 -18.11 22.59
CA PHE A 253 20.76 -18.93 23.71
C PHE A 253 21.64 -20.15 23.94
N TYR A 254 21.95 -20.91 22.89
CA TYR A 254 22.81 -22.08 22.99
C TYR A 254 24.20 -21.73 23.55
N LYS A 255 24.83 -20.68 23.02
CA LYS A 255 26.14 -20.19 23.50
C LYS A 255 26.14 -19.70 24.95
N SER A 256 25.00 -19.23 25.44
CA SER A 256 24.84 -18.73 26.81
C SER A 256 24.26 -19.76 27.78
N GLY A 257 24.11 -21.02 27.36
CA GLY A 257 23.57 -22.10 28.20
C GLY A 257 22.05 -22.04 28.41
N LYS A 258 21.33 -21.19 27.67
CA LYS A 258 19.86 -21.04 27.74
C LYS A 258 19.16 -21.93 26.71
N TYR A 259 19.38 -23.24 26.79
CA TYR A 259 18.91 -24.20 25.79
C TYR A 259 17.41 -24.09 25.53
N SER A 260 17.04 -23.86 24.27
CA SER A 260 15.66 -23.59 23.86
C SER A 260 15.39 -24.15 22.46
N LYS A 261 14.12 -24.27 22.12
CA LYS A 261 13.60 -24.59 20.78
C LYS A 261 12.37 -23.74 20.49
N VAL A 262 11.98 -23.64 19.21
CA VAL A 262 10.74 -22.95 18.85
C VAL A 262 9.53 -23.80 19.21
N ASP A 263 8.52 -23.15 19.76
CA ASP A 263 7.20 -23.70 20.03
C ASP A 263 6.28 -23.51 18.83
N PHE A 264 6.28 -24.50 17.93
CA PHE A 264 5.48 -24.43 16.71
C PHE A 264 3.97 -24.33 16.98
N ILE A 265 3.48 -24.93 18.07
CA ILE A 265 2.06 -24.95 18.41
C ILE A 265 1.60 -23.50 18.65
N ASN A 266 2.36 -22.75 19.43
CA ASN A 266 2.01 -21.39 19.84
C ASN A 266 2.53 -20.27 18.91
N ILE A 267 3.03 -20.58 17.71
CA ILE A 267 3.29 -19.54 16.70
C ILE A 267 1.98 -18.84 16.35
N GLU A 268 1.96 -17.52 16.55
CA GLU A 268 0.87 -16.63 16.16
C GLU A 268 1.23 -15.98 14.82
N MET A 269 0.34 -16.10 13.85
CA MET A 269 0.53 -15.60 12.48
C MET A 269 -0.78 -15.02 11.98
N THR A 270 -0.84 -13.71 11.75
CA THR A 270 -2.05 -13.03 11.29
C THR A 270 -1.75 -12.04 10.19
N THR A 271 -2.64 -11.94 9.21
CA THR A 271 -2.63 -10.91 8.18
C THR A 271 -3.93 -10.11 8.28
N GLU A 272 -3.93 -8.88 7.79
CA GLU A 272 -5.12 -8.02 7.70
C GLU A 272 -5.02 -7.13 6.45
N ALA A 273 -6.18 -6.77 5.87
CA ALA A 273 -6.38 -5.71 4.86
C ALA A 273 -5.86 -5.96 3.42
N MET A 274 -5.79 -7.22 2.98
CA MET A 274 -5.18 -7.63 1.69
C MET A 274 -5.79 -6.98 0.43
N ASP A 275 -7.12 -6.77 0.40
CA ASP A 275 -7.82 -6.24 -0.79
C ASP A 275 -7.44 -4.78 -1.13
N SER A 276 -6.66 -4.11 -0.27
CA SER A 276 -6.22 -2.72 -0.45
C SER A 276 -4.82 -2.56 -1.09
N GLY A 277 -4.20 -3.67 -1.53
CA GLY A 277 -2.82 -3.68 -2.04
C GLY A 277 -1.76 -3.42 -0.96
N ARG A 278 -2.13 -3.60 0.30
CA ARG A 278 -1.25 -3.53 1.48
C ARG A 278 -1.63 -4.66 2.43
N VAL A 279 -0.66 -5.15 3.18
CA VAL A 279 -0.90 -6.15 4.22
C VAL A 279 -0.28 -5.69 5.52
N LYS A 280 -1.05 -5.85 6.60
CA LYS A 280 -0.50 -5.85 7.95
C LYS A 280 -0.26 -7.29 8.34
N TYR A 281 1.00 -7.70 8.39
CA TYR A 281 1.42 -9.05 8.70
C TYR A 281 2.08 -9.09 10.09
N TYR A 282 1.40 -9.66 11.08
CA TYR A 282 1.95 -9.89 12.41
C TYR A 282 2.42 -11.33 12.57
N LEU A 283 3.58 -11.49 13.20
CA LEU A 283 4.19 -12.78 13.45
C LEU A 283 4.86 -12.80 14.82
N LYS A 284 4.61 -13.86 15.57
CA LYS A 284 5.28 -14.14 16.85
C LYS A 284 5.68 -15.61 16.91
N ILE A 285 6.96 -15.82 17.18
CA ILE A 285 7.63 -17.12 17.25
C ILE A 285 8.09 -17.36 18.69
N PRO A 286 7.33 -18.13 19.49
CA PRO A 286 7.68 -18.42 20.88
C PRO A 286 8.77 -19.47 21.03
N PHE A 287 9.45 -19.41 22.18
CA PHE A 287 10.49 -20.34 22.59
C PHE A 287 10.04 -21.19 23.79
N ILE A 288 10.38 -22.48 23.77
CA ILE A 288 10.31 -23.38 24.92
C ILE A 288 11.73 -23.72 25.36
N LYS A 289 11.99 -23.65 26.67
CA LYS A 289 13.25 -24.10 27.27
C LYS A 289 13.34 -25.62 27.24
N VAL A 290 14.55 -26.14 27.05
CA VAL A 290 14.85 -27.57 27.16
C VAL A 290 15.96 -27.76 28.19
N GLU A 291 15.99 -28.93 28.84
CA GLU A 291 16.91 -29.19 29.93
C GLU A 291 18.31 -29.51 29.42
N GLN A 292 18.39 -30.37 28.39
CA GLN A 292 19.66 -30.84 27.88
C GLN A 292 20.16 -29.97 26.72
N LYS A 293 21.48 -29.73 26.71
CA LYS A 293 22.17 -28.99 25.66
C LYS A 293 21.80 -29.50 24.26
N CYS A 294 21.84 -30.81 24.05
CA CYS A 294 21.62 -31.42 22.75
C CYS A 294 20.14 -31.64 22.38
N GLU A 295 19.20 -31.28 23.25
CA GLU A 295 17.77 -31.19 22.92
C GLU A 295 17.40 -29.85 22.27
N ALA A 296 18.29 -28.85 22.35
CA ALA A 296 18.08 -27.54 21.76
C ALA A 296 18.19 -27.56 20.24
N TYR A 297 17.54 -26.57 19.64
CA TYR A 297 17.63 -26.27 18.21
C TYR A 297 18.33 -24.92 18.02
N THR A 298 19.21 -24.81 17.04
CA THR A 298 20.02 -23.59 16.80
C THR A 298 19.87 -23.05 15.38
N SER A 299 18.97 -23.60 14.59
CA SER A 299 18.66 -23.09 13.27
C SER A 299 17.16 -23.11 13.05
N PHE A 300 16.70 -22.11 12.29
CA PHE A 300 15.30 -21.84 12.06
C PHE A 300 15.12 -21.20 10.69
N ASP A 301 14.07 -21.60 10.00
CA ASP A 301 13.76 -21.22 8.62
C ASP A 301 12.27 -21.45 8.33
N HIS A 302 11.85 -21.14 7.12
CA HIS A 302 10.49 -21.37 6.66
C HIS A 302 10.42 -21.71 5.17
N VAL A 303 9.21 -22.02 4.71
CA VAL A 303 8.85 -22.10 3.30
C VAL A 303 7.36 -21.88 3.16
N GLY A 304 6.99 -20.99 2.23
CA GLY A 304 5.63 -20.52 2.12
C GLY A 304 5.51 -19.29 1.23
N GLY A 305 4.34 -18.68 1.25
CA GLY A 305 4.00 -17.50 0.46
C GLY A 305 2.49 -17.40 0.21
N TRP A 306 2.09 -16.44 -0.61
CA TRP A 306 0.71 -16.25 -1.05
C TRP A 306 0.41 -16.93 -2.38
N ASN A 307 -0.83 -17.39 -2.56
CA ASN A 307 -1.36 -17.86 -3.85
C ASN A 307 -0.62 -19.05 -4.49
N HIS A 308 0.21 -19.77 -3.74
CA HIS A 308 0.83 -21.01 -4.20
C HIS A 308 0.99 -22.00 -3.04
N THR A 309 1.04 -23.29 -3.36
CA THR A 309 1.38 -24.32 -2.37
C THR A 309 2.85 -24.17 -1.97
N PRO A 310 3.20 -24.18 -0.67
CA PRO A 310 4.60 -24.13 -0.23
C PRO A 310 5.42 -25.32 -0.76
N ALA A 311 6.59 -25.04 -1.34
CA ALA A 311 7.51 -26.04 -1.90
C ALA A 311 8.32 -26.79 -0.82
N LEU A 312 7.62 -27.41 0.14
CA LEU A 312 8.23 -27.99 1.34
C LEU A 312 9.30 -29.05 1.03
N GLN A 313 9.06 -29.91 0.04
CA GLN A 313 10.01 -30.97 -0.29
C GLN A 313 11.33 -30.41 -0.84
N GLU A 314 11.26 -29.41 -1.71
CA GLU A 314 12.45 -28.74 -2.24
C GLU A 314 13.23 -28.05 -1.12
N ARG A 315 12.53 -27.35 -0.20
CA ARG A 315 13.20 -26.71 0.94
C ARG A 315 13.88 -27.73 1.85
N LYS A 316 13.25 -28.88 2.10
CA LYS A 316 13.89 -29.99 2.85
C LYS A 316 15.19 -30.42 2.19
N ASP A 317 15.20 -30.55 0.86
CA ASP A 317 16.38 -30.96 0.10
C ASP A 317 17.50 -29.91 0.16
N GLN A 318 17.15 -28.62 0.06
CA GLN A 318 18.10 -27.51 0.23
C GLN A 318 18.74 -27.49 1.64
N LEU A 319 17.98 -27.84 2.67
CA LEU A 319 18.45 -27.81 4.07
C LEU A 319 19.22 -29.07 4.51
N LYS A 320 19.20 -30.17 3.73
CA LYS A 320 19.89 -31.43 4.08
C LYS A 320 21.36 -31.22 4.46
N GLY A 321 22.07 -30.38 3.71
CA GLY A 321 23.49 -30.10 3.94
C GLY A 321 23.79 -29.32 5.23
N ALA A 322 22.78 -28.73 5.87
CA ALA A 322 22.93 -27.97 7.12
C ALA A 322 22.67 -28.83 8.38
N LEU A 323 22.13 -30.03 8.21
CA LEU A 323 21.84 -30.98 9.29
C LEU A 323 23.12 -31.63 9.81
N MET A 324 23.10 -31.90 11.10
CA MET A 324 24.03 -32.79 11.78
C MET A 324 23.80 -34.25 11.34
N GLN A 325 24.83 -35.09 11.37
CA GLN A 325 24.71 -36.47 10.88
C GLN A 325 23.63 -37.24 11.67
N GLY A 326 22.72 -37.92 10.96
CA GLY A 326 21.63 -38.70 11.58
C GLY A 326 20.45 -37.86 12.11
N HIS A 327 20.52 -36.53 12.07
CA HIS A 327 19.43 -35.67 12.50
C HIS A 327 18.44 -35.33 11.37
N GLN A 328 17.19 -35.07 11.76
CA GLN A 328 16.11 -34.71 10.85
C GLN A 328 15.65 -33.26 11.08
N LEU A 329 15.05 -32.67 10.05
CA LEU A 329 14.34 -31.39 10.16
C LEU A 329 13.08 -31.58 11.02
N ASN A 330 12.88 -30.70 11.98
CA ASN A 330 11.64 -30.60 12.72
C ASN A 330 10.78 -29.50 12.10
N ILE A 331 9.55 -29.81 11.70
CA ILE A 331 8.73 -28.97 10.83
C ILE A 331 7.35 -28.80 11.47
N SER A 332 6.82 -27.58 11.46
CA SER A 332 5.47 -27.30 11.96
C SER A 332 4.39 -27.88 11.05
N ASP A 333 3.15 -27.93 11.53
CA ASP A 333 1.99 -28.00 10.63
C ASP A 333 1.92 -26.75 9.74
N LEU A 334 1.20 -26.85 8.62
CA LEU A 334 0.99 -25.71 7.72
C LEU A 334 0.14 -24.65 8.42
N LYS A 335 0.69 -23.46 8.62
CA LYS A 335 -0.07 -22.32 9.14
C LYS A 335 -0.63 -21.53 7.97
N THR A 336 -1.92 -21.19 8.04
CA THR A 336 -2.60 -20.39 7.03
C THR A 336 -3.29 -19.22 7.69
N THR A 337 -3.04 -17.99 7.24
CA THR A 337 -3.77 -16.81 7.72
C THR A 337 -5.13 -16.66 7.03
N LYS A 338 -5.96 -15.75 7.53
CA LYS A 338 -7.29 -15.48 6.96
C LYS A 338 -7.23 -15.04 5.50
N GLU A 339 -6.21 -14.27 5.14
CA GLU A 339 -5.98 -13.75 3.80
C GLU A 339 -5.09 -14.68 2.95
N GLY A 340 -4.86 -15.92 3.39
CA GLY A 340 -4.28 -16.96 2.54
C GLY A 340 -2.75 -17.04 2.50
N LEU A 341 -2.03 -16.35 3.39
CA LEU A 341 -0.59 -16.61 3.59
C LEU A 341 -0.41 -18.01 4.15
N GLN A 342 0.37 -18.84 3.47
CA GLN A 342 0.67 -20.21 3.89
C GLN A 342 2.15 -20.34 4.24
N GLU A 343 2.48 -20.83 5.44
CA GLU A 343 3.88 -20.98 5.89
C GLU A 343 4.10 -22.29 6.68
N TYR A 344 5.13 -23.04 6.31
CA TYR A 344 5.75 -24.04 7.16
C TYR A 344 6.96 -23.43 7.87
N TRP A 345 7.09 -23.70 9.17
CA TRP A 345 8.25 -23.30 9.97
C TRP A 345 9.13 -24.50 10.24
N ILE A 346 10.45 -24.34 10.13
CA ILE A 346 11.42 -25.42 10.15
C ILE A 346 12.51 -25.09 11.16
N GLN A 347 12.85 -26.03 12.04
CA GLN A 347 13.98 -25.91 12.95
C GLN A 347 14.84 -27.16 12.91
N TRP A 348 16.15 -27.00 13.12
CA TRP A 348 17.09 -28.13 13.14
C TRP A 348 18.32 -27.88 14.00
N LYS A 349 19.03 -28.97 14.29
CA LYS A 349 20.32 -28.90 14.94
C LYS A 349 21.40 -28.57 13.92
N ASN A 350 22.09 -27.46 14.12
CA ASN A 350 23.08 -26.97 13.19
C ASN A 350 24.38 -27.77 13.31
N LYS A 351 24.84 -28.37 12.20
CA LYS A 351 26.07 -29.20 12.20
C LYS A 351 27.34 -28.50 12.68
N VAL A 352 27.41 -27.16 12.58
CA VAL A 352 28.58 -26.39 13.04
C VAL A 352 28.41 -25.93 14.48
N THR A 353 27.22 -25.41 14.83
CA THR A 353 27.00 -24.81 16.16
C THR A 353 26.84 -25.87 17.25
N GLN A 354 26.42 -27.07 16.88
CA GLN A 354 26.12 -28.16 17.81
C GLN A 354 26.95 -29.42 17.50
N ALA A 355 28.12 -29.29 16.86
CA ALA A 355 28.96 -30.43 16.44
C ALA A 355 29.30 -31.40 17.59
N GLU A 356 29.35 -30.90 18.83
CA GLU A 356 29.57 -31.68 20.05
C GLU A 356 28.39 -32.58 20.46
N CYS A 357 27.26 -32.48 19.77
CA CYS A 357 26.06 -33.28 20.01
C CYS A 357 25.95 -34.50 19.07
N GLU A 358 26.95 -34.71 18.20
CA GLU A 358 27.08 -35.90 17.34
C GLU A 358 27.45 -37.17 18.11
#